data_AF-A0A256ZGZ2-F1
#
_entry.id   AF-A0A256ZGZ2-F1
#
_cell.length_a   1.000
_cell.length_b   1.000
_cell.length_c   1.000
_cell.angle_alpha   90.00
_cell.angle_beta   90.00
_cell.angle_gamma   90.00
#
_symmetry.space_group_name_H-M   'P 1'
#
loop_
_entity.id
_entity.type
_entity.pdbx_description
1 polymer ?
#
loop_
_entity_poly.entity_id
_entity_poly.type
_entity_poly.pdbx_seq_one_letter_code
_entity_poly.pdbx_strand_id
1 'polypeptide(L)' 'LWEKYGILVAKALGDISDKAIRIGHMGITATLDNIFAVIYALSKVLMSKGVNINLEEVLSLLT' A
#
# COMPACT_ATOMS: atom_id res chain seq x y z
N LEU A 1 2.32 7.67 4.70
CA LEU A 1 2.22 6.22 4.95
C LEU A 1 2.95 5.87 6.24
N TRP A 2 4.26 6.12 6.32
CA TRP A 2 5.07 5.91 7.53
C TRP A 2 4.52 6.58 8.79
N GLU A 3 4.35 7.91 8.80
CA GLU A 3 3.96 8.65 10.02
C GLU A 3 2.63 8.20 10.64
N LYS A 4 1.68 7.76 9.81
CA LYS A 4 0.31 7.40 10.25
C LYS A 4 0.12 5.90 10.50
N TYR A 5 0.88 5.05 9.81
CA TYR A 5 0.67 3.60 9.82
C TYR A 5 1.92 2.77 10.09
N GLY A 6 3.11 3.38 10.21
CA GLY A 6 4.37 2.67 10.41
C GLY A 6 4.81 1.80 9.22
N ILE A 7 4.26 2.03 8.03
CA ILE A 7 4.52 1.22 6.83
C ILE A 7 5.45 1.98 5.89
N LEU A 8 6.58 1.36 5.56
CA LEU A 8 7.57 1.84 4.60
C LEU A 8 7.41 1.11 3.27
N VAL A 9 7.31 1.87 2.18
CA VAL A 9 7.31 1.36 0.80
C VAL A 9 8.47 1.99 0.04
N ALA A 10 9.02 1.26 -0.93
CA ALA A 10 10.17 1.73 -1.67
C ALA A 10 9.75 2.63 -2.85
N LYS A 11 10.53 3.68 -3.12
CA LYS A 11 10.45 4.41 -4.41
C LYS A 11 10.92 3.49 -5.53
N ALA A 12 10.36 3.64 -6.72
CA ALA A 12 10.93 3.02 -7.92
C ALA A 12 12.25 3.74 -8.32
N LEU A 13 13.02 3.10 -9.20
CA LEU A 13 14.30 3.61 -9.69
C LEU A 13 14.25 3.79 -11.21
N GLY A 14 15.20 4.56 -11.76
CA GLY A 14 15.28 4.83 -13.20
C GLY A 14 14.09 5.65 -13.72
N ASP A 15 13.68 5.39 -14.95
CA ASP A 15 12.68 6.18 -15.71
C ASP A 15 11.27 6.24 -15.09
N ILE A 16 11.02 5.39 -14.08
CA ILE A 16 9.74 5.29 -13.38
C ILE A 16 9.81 5.80 -11.93
N SER A 17 10.92 6.44 -11.52
CA SER A 17 11.15 6.88 -10.15
C SER A 17 10.01 7.71 -9.57
N ASP A 18 9.41 8.57 -10.38
CA ASP A 18 8.33 9.47 -9.95
C ASP A 18 6.94 9.00 -10.39
N LYS A 19 6.85 7.79 -10.95
CA LYS A 19 5.62 7.20 -11.48
C LYS A 19 5.15 5.98 -10.68
N ALA A 20 6.04 5.35 -9.94
CA ALA A 20 5.74 4.10 -9.25
C ALA A 20 6.37 4.01 -7.85
N ILE A 21 5.70 3.23 -7.00
CA ILE A 21 6.21 2.72 -5.73
C ILE A 21 6.32 1.20 -5.82
N ARG A 22 7.13 0.60 -4.95
CA ARG A 22 7.30 -0.85 -4.85
C ARG A 22 6.91 -1.32 -3.46
N ILE A 23 6.04 -2.31 -3.41
CA ILE A 23 5.63 -3.02 -2.20
C ILE A 23 6.27 -4.40 -2.27
N GLY A 24 7.22 -4.66 -1.37
CA GLY A 24 7.99 -5.90 -1.35
C GLY A 24 7.32 -6.99 -0.52
N HIS A 25 6.99 -8.11 -1.16
CA HIS A 25 6.59 -9.34 -0.49
C HIS A 25 7.79 -10.27 -0.44
N MET A 26 8.56 -10.24 0.65
CA MET A 26 9.85 -10.91 0.75
C MET A 26 10.03 -11.55 2.12
N GLY A 27 10.35 -12.85 2.17
CA GLY A 27 10.65 -13.55 3.42
C GLY A 27 9.55 -13.32 4.48
N ILE A 28 9.93 -12.77 5.63
CA ILE A 28 9.00 -12.53 6.74
C ILE A 28 7.86 -11.55 6.42
N THR A 29 8.01 -10.68 5.41
CA THR A 29 6.93 -9.76 4.99
C THR A 29 5.98 -10.37 3.97
N ALA A 30 6.27 -11.57 3.45
CA ALA A 30 5.42 -12.26 2.48
C ALA A 30 4.26 -13.01 3.17
N THR A 31 3.45 -12.28 3.94
CA THR A 31 2.27 -12.83 4.64
C THR A 31 1.02 -12.04 4.27
N LEU A 32 -0.14 -12.68 4.36
CA LEU A 32 -1.43 -12.04 4.10
C LEU A 32 -1.68 -10.85 5.02
N ASP A 33 -1.32 -10.95 6.30
CA ASP A 33 -1.47 -9.83 7.25
C ASP A 33 -0.70 -8.59 6.81
N ASN A 34 0.52 -8.76 6.29
CA ASN A 34 1.32 -7.65 5.79
C ASN A 34 0.76 -7.08 4.48
N ILE A 35 0.20 -7.92 3.60
CA ILE A 35 -0.53 -7.49 2.40
C ILE A 35 -1.76 -6.66 2.81
N PHE A 36 -2.55 -7.16 3.76
CA PHE A 36 -3.73 -6.47 4.27
C PHE A 36 -3.36 -5.10 4.86
N ALA A 37 -2.33 -5.07 5.71
CA ALA A 37 -1.87 -3.85 6.35
C ALA A 37 -1.47 -2.77 5.32
N VAL A 38 -0.68 -3.13 4.31
CA VAL A 38 -0.24 -2.16 3.29
C VAL A 38 -1.38 -1.71 2.39
N ILE A 39 -2.29 -2.60 1.96
CA ILE A 39 -3.42 -2.23 1.10
C ILE A 39 -4.39 -1.32 1.85
N TYR A 40 -4.74 -1.63 3.11
CA TYR A 40 -5.59 -0.78 3.93
C TYR A 40 -4.98 0.60 4.12
N ALA A 41 -3.73 0.67 4.56
CA ALA A 41 -3.05 1.93 4.83
C ALA A 41 -2.86 2.78 3.57
N LEU A 42 -2.47 2.15 2.46
CA LEU A 42 -2.32 2.83 1.18
C LEU A 42 -3.65 3.39 0.69
N SER A 43 -4.73 2.60 0.76
CA SER A 43 -6.08 3.04 0.40
C SER A 43 -6.50 4.26 1.20
N LYS A 44 -6.35 4.25 2.53
CA LYS A 44 -6.68 5.40 3.39
C LYS A 44 -5.84 6.64 3.07
N VAL A 45 -4.55 6.49 2.76
CA VAL A 45 -3.70 7.61 2.37
C VAL A 45 -4.12 8.18 1.02
N LEU A 46 -4.40 7.34 0.03
CA LEU A 46 -4.88 7.79 -1.29
C LEU A 46 -6.25 8.48 -1.20
N MET A 47 -7.17 7.94 -0.41
CA MET A 47 -8.46 8.59 -0.12
C MET A 47 -8.26 9.98 0.51
N SER A 48 -7.35 10.13 1.47
CA SER A 48 -7.04 11.44 2.06
C SER A 48 -6.41 12.44 1.08
N LYS A 49 -5.89 11.96 -0.05
CA LYS A 49 -5.37 12.77 -1.16
C LYS A 49 -6.42 13.02 -2.26
N GLY A 50 -7.66 12.62 -2.05
CA GLY A 50 -8.77 12.86 -2.98
C GLY A 50 -9.00 11.75 -4.00
N VAL A 51 -8.33 10.60 -3.89
CA VAL A 51 -8.59 9.44 -4.76
C VAL A 51 -9.88 8.75 -4.30
N ASN A 52 -10.85 8.57 -5.20
CA ASN A 52 -12.08 7.85 -4.89
C ASN A 52 -11.82 6.33 -4.83
N ILE A 53 -11.86 5.75 -3.64
CA ILE A 53 -11.63 4.32 -3.40
C ILE A 53 -12.79 3.78 -2.58
N ASN A 54 -13.44 2.71 -3.07
CA ASN A 54 -14.39 1.93 -2.29
C ASN A 54 -13.62 0.96 -1.37
N LEU A 55 -13.42 1.36 -0.12
CA LEU A 55 -12.62 0.57 0.81
C LEU A 55 -13.25 -0.79 1.12
N GLU A 56 -14.58 -0.88 1.21
CA GLU A 56 -15.26 -2.13 1.50
C GLU A 56 -15.01 -3.18 0.41
N GLU A 57 -15.14 -2.76 -0.85
CA GLU A 57 -14.82 -3.59 -2.02
C GLU A 57 -13.35 -3.98 -2.09
N VAL A 58 -12.43 -3.06 -1.77
CA VAL A 58 -10.99 -3.40 -1.74
C VAL A 58 -10.70 -4.46 -0.67
N LEU A 59 -11.29 -4.33 0.52
CA LEU A 59 -11.05 -5.26 1.62
C LEU A 59 -11.71 -6.63 1.40
N SER A 60 -12.85 -6.68 0.71
CA SER A 60 -13.48 -7.97 0.37
C SER A 60 -12.68 -8.81 -0.63
N LEU A 61 -11.77 -8.20 -1.40
CA LEU A 61 -10.84 -8.91 -2.28
C LEU A 61 -9.66 -9.56 -1.53
N LEU A 62 -9.51 -9.27 -0.23
CA LEU A 62 -8.41 -9.76 0.62
C LEU A 62 -8.85 -10.85 1.60
N THR A 63 -10.14 -11.21 1.61
CA THR A 63 -10.77 -12.21 2.49
C THR A 63 -11.38 -13.32 1.66
#